data_AF-A0A961DQW2-F1
#
_entry.id   AF-A0A961DQW2-F1
#
_cell.length_a   1.000
_cell.length_b   1.000
_cell.length_c   1.000
_cell.angle_alpha   90.00
_cell.angle_beta   90.00
_cell.angle_gamma   90.00
#
_symmetry.space_group_name_H-M   'P 1'
#
loop_
_entity.id
_entity.type
_entity.pdbx_description
1 polymer ?
#
loop_
_entity_poly.entity_id
_entity_poly.type
_entity_poly.pdbx_seq_one_letter_code
_entity_poly.pdbx_strand_id
1 'polypeptide(L)'
;MVADEPADPRLLAQLIETSPQQIDDLCSELAAEYDREQRGFELVKIAGGWRFQSRAELAPYVERFVLTGQSARLSAAALETLAIVAY
;
A
#
# COMPACT_ATOMS: atom_id res chain seq x y z
N MET A 1 -8.17 4.43 -2.46
CA MET A 1 -6.70 4.64 -2.43
C MET A 1 -6.26 4.71 -3.88
N VAL A 2 -5.68 5.83 -4.32
CA VAL A 2 -5.45 6.11 -5.76
C VAL A 2 -3.97 5.94 -6.15
N ALA A 3 -3.05 5.96 -5.19
CA ALA A 3 -1.63 5.82 -5.43
C ALA A 3 -1.19 4.35 -5.40
N ASP A 4 -0.67 3.86 -6.53
CA ASP A 4 -0.08 2.52 -6.67
C ASP A 4 1.38 2.46 -6.17
N GLU A 5 1.98 3.61 -5.88
CA GLU A 5 3.35 3.79 -5.37
C GLU A 5 3.35 4.65 -4.09
N PRO A 6 4.39 4.55 -3.22
CA PRO A 6 4.53 5.47 -2.09
C PRO A 6 4.51 6.93 -2.55
N ALA A 7 3.67 7.76 -1.95
CA ALA A 7 3.53 9.16 -2.31
C ALA A 7 4.76 9.97 -1.83
N ASP A 8 5.42 10.68 -2.76
CA ASP A 8 6.56 11.55 -2.43
C ASP A 8 6.06 12.80 -1.66
N PRO A 9 6.57 13.07 -0.44
CA PRO A 9 6.20 14.24 0.36
C PRO A 9 6.38 15.56 -0.40
N ARG A 10 7.35 15.66 -1.31
CA ARG A 10 7.61 16.86 -2.10
C ARG A 10 6.51 17.14 -3.11
N LEU A 11 5.97 16.09 -3.74
CA LEU A 11 4.84 16.22 -4.66
C LEU A 11 3.57 16.62 -3.89
N LEU A 12 3.31 15.98 -2.76
CA LEU A 12 2.19 16.33 -1.88
C LEU A 12 2.29 17.78 -1.40
N ALA A 13 3.47 18.19 -0.97
CA ALA A 13 3.75 19.55 -0.52
C ALA A 13 3.46 20.59 -1.60
N GLN A 14 3.83 20.30 -2.85
CA GLN A 14 3.53 21.17 -3.99
C GLN A 14 2.02 21.28 -4.26
N LEU A 15 1.29 20.16 -4.19
CA LEU A 15 -0.15 20.12 -4.50
C LEU A 15 -1.00 20.86 -3.46
N ILE A 16 -0.59 20.85 -2.20
CA ILE A 16 -1.32 21.50 -1.09
C ILE A 16 -0.65 22.79 -0.62
N GLU A 17 0.32 23.29 -1.39
CA GLU A 17 1.03 24.57 -1.15
C GLU A 17 1.65 24.68 0.25
N THR A 18 2.36 23.64 0.69
CA THR A 18 3.01 23.57 2.00
C THR A 18 4.47 23.09 1.89
N SER A 19 5.17 22.91 3.02
CA SER A 19 6.53 22.37 3.02
C SER A 19 6.56 20.83 3.11
N PRO A 20 7.55 20.15 2.51
CA PRO A 20 7.72 18.70 2.65
C PRO A 20 7.86 18.24 4.10
N GLN A 21 8.47 19.06 4.96
CA GLN A 21 8.59 18.78 6.38
C GLN A 21 7.21 18.74 7.05
N GLN A 22 6.33 19.70 6.76
CA GLN A 22 4.97 19.70 7.29
C GLN A 22 4.16 18.50 6.82
N ILE A 23 4.35 18.04 5.57
CA ILE A 23 3.74 16.79 5.09
C ILE A 23 4.22 15.61 5.92
N ASP A 24 5.54 15.49 6.14
CA ASP A 24 6.11 14.40 6.92
C ASP A 24 5.60 14.40 8.37
N ASP A 25 5.49 15.57 8.99
CA ASP A 25 4.99 15.73 10.35
C ASP A 25 3.51 15.33 10.44
N LEU A 26 2.67 15.81 9.52
CA LEU A 26 1.24 15.47 9.45
C LEU A 26 1.02 13.98 9.18
N CYS A 27 1.76 13.39 8.25
CA CYS A 27 1.66 11.96 7.97
C CYS A 27 2.12 11.12 9.18
N SER A 28 3.12 11.57 9.91
CA SER A 28 3.58 10.89 11.14
C SER A 28 2.51 10.95 12.24
N GLU A 29 1.85 12.09 12.39
CA GLU A 29 0.74 12.26 13.36
C GLU A 29 -0.45 11.35 12.99
N LEU A 30 -0.86 11.33 11.73
CA LEU A 30 -1.91 10.45 11.24
C LEU A 30 -1.57 8.96 11.42
N ALA A 31 -0.32 8.58 11.16
CA ALA A 31 0.14 7.21 11.39
C ALA A 31 -0.02 6.81 12.86
N ALA A 32 0.36 7.70 13.79
CA ALA A 32 0.21 7.47 15.23
C ALA A 32 -1.25 7.42 15.69
N GLU A 33 -2.12 8.23 15.10
CA GLU A 33 -3.56 8.20 15.36
C GLU A 33 -4.18 6.86 14.91
N TYR A 34 -3.89 6.44 13.68
CA TYR A 34 -4.37 5.15 13.16
C TYR A 34 -3.84 3.95 13.94
N ASP A 35 -2.63 4.08 14.52
CA ASP A 35 -2.08 3.07 15.40
C ASP A 35 -2.80 2.99 16.74
N ARG A 36 -3.08 4.15 17.36
CA ARG A 36 -3.84 4.23 18.61
C ARG A 36 -5.27 3.69 18.46
N GLU A 37 -5.89 3.93 17.32
CA GLU A 37 -7.24 3.43 17.02
C GLU A 37 -7.27 1.94 16.61
N GLN A 38 -6.10 1.28 16.49
CA GLN A 38 -5.96 -0.10 16.02
C GLN A 38 -6.71 -0.36 14.70
N ARG A 39 -6.61 0.58 13.75
CA ARG A 39 -7.22 0.40 12.43
C ARG A 39 -6.59 -0.80 11.71
N GLY A 40 -7.37 -1.52 10.91
CA GLY A 40 -6.87 -2.65 10.11
C GLY A 40 -5.86 -2.29 9.02
N PHE A 41 -5.58 -1.00 8.83
CA PHE A 41 -4.54 -0.49 7.95
C PHE A 41 -3.64 0.47 8.73
N GLU A 42 -2.44 0.66 8.21
CA GLU A 42 -1.42 1.56 8.74
C GLU A 42 -0.90 2.46 7.64
N LEU A 43 -0.45 3.66 8.02
CA LEU A 43 0.26 4.57 7.14
C LEU A 43 1.75 4.47 7.45
N VAL A 44 2.55 4.09 6.46
CA VAL A 44 3.99 3.81 6.65
C VAL A 44 4.86 4.59 5.68
N LYS A 45 6.07 4.93 6.14
CA LYS A 45 7.09 5.60 5.33
C LYS A 45 8.06 4.58 4.76
N ILE A 46 8.14 4.48 3.43
CA ILE A 46 9.00 3.53 2.69
C ILE A 46 9.74 4.28 1.59
N ALA A 47 11.06 4.08 1.54
CA ALA A 47 11.93 4.71 0.55
C ALA A 47 11.75 6.25 0.46
N GLY A 48 11.38 6.89 1.58
CA GLY A 48 11.13 8.33 1.64
C GLY A 48 9.71 8.78 1.25
N GLY A 49 8.84 7.87 0.79
CA GLY A 49 7.43 8.13 0.48
C GLY A 49 6.46 7.54 1.50
N TRP A 50 5.21 8.01 1.48
CA TRP A 50 4.15 7.53 2.38
C TRP A 50 3.15 6.65 1.65
N ARG A 51 2.75 5.53 2.27
CA ARG A 51 1.77 4.61 1.69
C ARG A 51 0.91 3.97 2.76
N PHE A 52 -0.35 3.70 2.43
CA PHE A 52 -1.23 2.88 3.25
C PHE A 52 -1.02 1.39 2.97
N GLN A 53 -0.97 0.57 4.01
CA GLN A 53 -0.90 -0.89 3.92
C GLN A 53 -1.85 -1.53 4.93
N SER A 54 -2.30 -2.75 4.66
CA SER A 54 -2.98 -3.56 5.67
C SER A 54 -2.00 -3.95 6.78
N ARG A 55 -2.45 -3.94 8.04
CA ARG A 55 -1.63 -4.45 9.14
C ARG A 55 -1.22 -5.90 8.91
N ALA A 56 -0.02 -6.26 9.35
CA ALA A 56 0.49 -7.62 9.27
C ALA A 56 -0.43 -8.65 9.96
N GLU A 57 -1.13 -8.25 11.04
CA GLU A 57 -2.12 -9.08 11.74
C GLU A 57 -3.28 -9.53 10.85
N LEU A 58 -3.60 -8.74 9.82
CA LEU A 58 -4.66 -9.05 8.85
C LEU A 58 -4.16 -9.81 7.62
N ALA A 59 -2.84 -10.06 7.51
CA ALA A 59 -2.25 -10.76 6.36
C ALA A 59 -2.95 -12.09 6.03
N PRO A 60 -3.33 -12.96 6.99
CA PRO A 60 -4.03 -14.21 6.68
C PRO A 60 -5.39 -13.98 6.00
N TYR A 61 -6.09 -12.90 6.34
CA TYR A 61 -7.40 -12.57 5.74
C TYR A 61 -7.24 -11.97 4.35
N VAL A 62 -6.24 -11.11 4.17
CA VAL A 62 -5.89 -10.55 2.85
C VAL A 62 -5.46 -11.65 1.89
N GLU A 63 -4.62 -12.58 2.35
CA GLU A 63 -4.19 -13.74 1.56
C GLU A 63 -5.38 -14.59 1.13
N ARG A 64 -6.29 -14.93 2.06
CA ARG A 64 -7.52 -15.66 1.72
C ARG A 64 -8.38 -14.92 0.70
N PHE A 65 -8.51 -13.60 0.81
CA PHE A 65 -9.28 -12.79 -0.15
C PHE A 65 -8.63 -12.84 -1.54
N VAL A 66 -7.31 -12.67 -1.62
CA VAL A 66 -6.56 -12.75 -2.89
C VAL A 66 -6.68 -14.16 -3.51
N LEU A 67 -6.50 -15.22 -2.72
CA LEU A 67 -6.59 -16.60 -3.20
C LEU A 67 -8.00 -16.98 -3.66
N THR A 68 -9.03 -16.51 -2.94
CA THR A 68 -10.44 -16.70 -3.35
C THR A 68 -10.74 -15.96 -4.66
N GLY A 69 -10.11 -14.80 -4.89
CA GLY A 69 -10.20 -14.04 -6.14
C GLY A 69 -9.35 -14.62 -7.29
N GLN A 70 -8.24 -15.30 -7.00
CA GLN A 70 -7.35 -15.90 -8.01
C GLN A 70 -7.96 -17.12 -8.72
N SER A 71 -8.90 -17.85 -8.10
CA SER A 71 -9.69 -18.86 -8.82
C SER A 71 -10.55 -18.25 -9.94
N ALA A 72 -10.72 -16.92 -10.00
CA ALA A 72 -11.56 -16.26 -10.99
C ALA A 72 -10.80 -15.62 -12.17
N ARG A 73 -9.47 -15.51 -12.18
CA ARG A 73 -8.74 -14.87 -13.29
C ARG A 73 -7.21 -15.15 -13.30
N LEU A 74 -6.81 -16.37 -13.65
CA LEU A 74 -5.53 -16.53 -14.35
C LEU A 74 -5.73 -15.95 -15.76
N SER A 75 -5.20 -14.74 -16.02
CA SER A 75 -5.21 -14.20 -17.37
C SER A 75 -4.33 -15.07 -18.28
N ALA A 76 -4.65 -15.12 -19.59
CA ALA A 76 -3.89 -15.93 -20.54
C ALA A 76 -2.37 -15.65 -20.50
N ALA A 77 -1.97 -14.39 -20.25
CA ALA A 77 -0.57 -13.99 -20.10
C ALA A 77 0.13 -14.63 -18.87
N ALA A 78 -0.59 -14.86 -17.76
CA ALA A 78 -0.04 -15.53 -16.59
C ALA A 78 0.15 -17.05 -16.83
N LEU A 79 -0.72 -17.66 -17.64
CA LEU A 79 -0.62 -19.07 -18.04
C LEU A 79 0.52 -19.31 -19.04
N GLU A 80 0.74 -18.40 -20.00
CA GLU A 80 1.87 -18.48 -20.94
C GLU A 80 3.23 -18.43 -20.22
N THR A 81 3.36 -17.57 -19.21
CA THR A 81 4.61 -17.47 -18.44
C THR A 81 4.85 -18.72 -17.58
N LEU A 82 3.79 -19.28 -16.98
CA LEU A 82 3.89 -20.52 -16.20
C LEU A 82 4.27 -21.73 -17.09
N ALA A 83 3.77 -21.78 -18.32
CA ALA A 83 4.09 -22.85 -19.27
C ALA A 83 5.56 -22.82 -19.72
N ILE A 84 6.17 -21.64 -19.81
CA ILE A 84 7.60 -21.49 -20.16
C ILE A 84 8.51 -21.94 -19.02
N VAL A 85 8.12 -21.77 -17.75
CA VAL A 85 8.95 -22.19 -16.59
C VAL A 85 8.81 -23.70 -16.31
N ALA A 86 7.72 -24.34 -16.75
CA ALA A 86 7.44 -25.75 -16.52
C ALA A 86 8.04 -26.71 -17.58
N TYR A 87 8.72 -26.20 -18.60
CA TYR A 87 9.42 -26.97 -19.64
C TYR A 87 10.89 -26.59 -19.69
#